data_AF-A0A5Q4G7B1-F1
#
_entry.id   AF-A0A5Q4G7B1-F1
#
_cell.length_a   1.000
_cell.length_b   1.000
_cell.length_c   1.000
_cell.angle_alpha   90.00
_cell.angle_beta   90.00
_cell.angle_gamma   90.00
#
_symmetry.space_group_name_H-M   'P 1'
#
loop_
_entity.id
_entity.type
_entity.pdbx_description
1 polymer ?
#
loop_
_entity_poly.entity_id
_entity_poly.type
_entity_poly.pdbx_seq_one_letter_code
_entity_poly.pdbx_strand_id
1 'polypeptide(L)'
;MAVLSIGDKRLGAVLLERGYVSDESLQQAIGRHSEVGGRLADVLVNIGVISEQRIARAVEESIGIPLVMLPRVDVMPEALAKLSSDTAFELGALPFALDGNRLRVAFEDPLDALSVEEAEDSSGCIVEPYQALHKELQWAIATYYPELGLEPPADFHVDTSQRLGALAVERGVITEEQLLEAVAEQQRTGGLLGRIFVKRGLMSDDALAALLAEQMGLEYVHSLEGVPFDDTLAAHLLRLDAVQFNAVPYKRDGDTLVVAVADPRRMGDIESIIQGSVAFVAAPEKAVQQRIDVMYADDKGRLGETLLMNKKLKREQLRKALAEQAKLGRVKPLGEILIDLGYVTQTDVDEALNKQRSGGGRLEDTLVQSGKISPEMLAKSLAMQLGYEYVDETTAKVDPFAVTLVPEPTVRRYQAMPIKIDGNTLQVAMKDPRHVFALDDIRLITGKEIQPAVATEETLMRLINRFYRDGADMDELARAVLEEVGSGPQQVEEDTSGIDDNAIVKVVNNIIREAL
;
A
#
# COMPACT_ATOMS: atom_id res chain seq x y z
N MET A 1 9.45 16.83 -53.55
CA MET A 1 9.39 15.69 -52.63
C MET A 1 9.50 16.25 -51.23
N ALA A 2 8.48 16.05 -50.40
CA ALA A 2 8.57 16.40 -48.98
C ALA A 2 9.56 15.45 -48.30
N VAL A 3 10.53 16.00 -47.58
CA VAL A 3 11.51 15.23 -46.80
C VAL A 3 10.94 15.08 -45.40
N LEU A 4 10.96 13.85 -44.85
CA LEU A 4 10.53 13.60 -43.47
C LEU A 4 11.33 14.46 -42.49
N SER A 5 10.63 15.08 -41.55
CA SER A 5 11.27 15.79 -40.44
C SER A 5 12.05 14.81 -39.54
N ILE A 6 12.90 15.34 -38.66
CA ILE A 6 13.59 14.52 -37.66
C ILE A 6 12.57 13.89 -36.70
N GLY A 7 11.51 14.62 -36.34
CA GLY A 7 10.40 14.14 -35.54
C GLY A 7 9.68 12.97 -36.20
N ASP A 8 9.34 13.08 -37.49
CA ASP A 8 8.66 12.01 -38.24
C ASP A 8 9.52 10.75 -38.36
N LYS A 9 10.82 10.90 -38.57
CA LYS A 9 11.74 9.75 -38.63
C LYS A 9 11.81 9.03 -37.28
N ARG A 10 11.86 9.79 -36.18
CA ARG A 10 11.83 9.24 -34.81
C ARG A 10 10.51 8.54 -34.53
N LEU A 11 9.39 9.17 -34.90
CA LEU A 11 8.07 8.60 -34.73
C LEU A 11 7.93 7.28 -35.51
N GLY A 12 8.34 7.26 -36.78
CA GLY A 12 8.30 6.05 -37.60
C GLY A 12 9.09 4.89 -36.99
N ALA A 13 10.29 5.17 -36.47
CA ALA A 13 11.11 4.16 -35.78
C ALA A 13 10.42 3.64 -34.51
N VAL A 14 9.89 4.53 -33.67
CA VAL A 14 9.19 4.15 -32.43
C VAL A 14 7.96 3.28 -32.71
N LEU A 15 7.16 3.63 -33.71
CA LEU A 15 5.97 2.88 -34.07
C LEU A 15 6.28 1.50 -34.65
N LEU A 16 7.38 1.39 -35.40
CA LEU A 16 7.87 0.11 -35.95
C LEU A 16 8.44 -0.80 -34.86
N GLU A 17 9.32 -0.28 -34.00
CA GLU A 17 9.96 -1.04 -32.91
C GLU A 17 8.94 -1.63 -31.92
N ARG A 18 7.88 -0.86 -31.63
CA ARG A 18 6.80 -1.29 -30.74
C ARG A 18 5.75 -2.17 -31.41
N GLY A 19 5.85 -2.39 -32.73
CA GLY A 19 4.89 -3.20 -33.49
C GLY A 19 3.51 -2.55 -33.64
N TYR A 20 3.39 -1.24 -33.43
CA TYR A 20 2.14 -0.51 -33.70
C TYR A 20 1.87 -0.40 -35.21
N VAL A 21 2.93 -0.41 -36.02
CA VAL A 21 2.88 -0.32 -37.48
C VAL A 21 3.83 -1.36 -38.08
N SER A 22 3.43 -1.99 -39.19
CA SER A 22 4.30 -2.91 -39.94
C SER A 22 5.27 -2.15 -40.85
N ASP A 23 6.40 -2.74 -41.21
CA ASP A 23 7.35 -2.11 -42.15
C ASP A 23 6.67 -1.77 -43.48
N GLU A 24 5.82 -2.67 -44.01
CA GLU A 24 5.05 -2.43 -45.24
C GLU A 24 4.11 -1.22 -45.12
N SER A 25 3.35 -1.13 -44.03
CA SER A 25 2.43 -0.03 -43.77
C SER A 25 3.16 1.30 -43.54
N LEU A 26 4.34 1.27 -42.90
CA LEU A 26 5.17 2.45 -42.69
C LEU A 26 5.78 2.94 -44.01
N GLN A 27 6.30 2.05 -44.85
CA GLN A 27 6.81 2.42 -46.19
C GLN A 27 5.69 3.01 -47.07
N GLN A 28 4.49 2.43 -47.00
CA GLN A 28 3.32 2.98 -47.69
C GLN A 28 2.98 4.40 -47.21
N ALA A 29 3.03 4.64 -45.90
CA ALA A 29 2.80 5.96 -45.32
C ALA A 29 3.88 6.96 -45.74
N ILE A 30 5.16 6.59 -45.71
CA ILE A 30 6.29 7.43 -46.15
C ILE A 30 6.17 7.79 -47.63
N GLY A 31 5.76 6.83 -48.47
CA GLY A 31 5.48 7.05 -49.88
C GLY A 31 4.40 8.12 -50.08
N ARG A 32 3.25 7.97 -49.41
CA ARG A 32 2.15 8.96 -49.45
C ARG A 32 2.56 10.33 -48.89
N HIS A 33 3.30 10.35 -47.78
CA HIS A 33 3.85 11.59 -47.22
C HIS A 33 4.74 12.32 -48.23
N SER A 34 5.53 11.61 -49.03
CA SER A 34 6.40 12.25 -50.04
C SER A 34 5.65 12.97 -51.17
N GLU A 35 4.40 12.54 -51.42
CA GLU A 35 3.48 13.09 -52.42
C GLU A 35 2.61 14.23 -51.86
N VAL A 36 2.10 14.07 -50.64
CA VAL A 36 1.12 14.98 -50.01
C VAL A 36 1.79 16.04 -49.12
N GLY A 37 2.93 15.72 -48.51
CA GLY A 37 3.53 16.51 -47.42
C GLY A 37 2.73 16.38 -46.10
N GLY A 38 3.07 17.22 -45.12
CA GLY A 38 2.43 17.21 -43.79
C GLY A 38 3.16 16.32 -42.79
N ARG A 39 2.48 15.91 -41.71
CA ARG A 39 3.08 15.05 -40.67
C ARG A 39 2.91 13.59 -41.04
N LEU A 40 3.91 12.76 -40.73
CA LEU A 40 3.82 11.31 -40.94
C LEU A 40 2.69 10.71 -40.08
N ALA A 41 2.46 11.25 -38.88
CA ALA A 41 1.36 10.86 -38.01
C ALA A 41 -0.01 10.96 -38.70
N ASP A 42 -0.29 12.10 -39.35
CA ASP A 42 -1.56 12.33 -40.05
C ASP A 42 -1.74 11.35 -41.21
N VAL A 43 -0.67 11.08 -41.96
CA VAL A 43 -0.72 10.11 -43.04
C VAL A 43 -1.04 8.72 -42.50
N LEU A 44 -0.38 8.28 -41.42
CA LEU A 44 -0.60 6.99 -40.76
C LEU A 44 -2.03 6.83 -40.22
N VAL A 45 -2.64 7.90 -39.71
CA VAL A 45 -4.04 7.91 -39.27
C VAL A 45 -4.99 7.86 -40.46
N ASN A 46 -4.75 8.68 -41.49
CA ASN A 46 -5.60 8.76 -42.67
C ASN A 46 -5.65 7.46 -43.49
N ILE A 47 -4.54 6.70 -43.50
CA ILE A 47 -4.52 5.38 -44.13
C ILE A 47 -5.19 4.29 -43.28
N GLY A 48 -5.58 4.61 -42.03
CA GLY A 48 -6.30 3.72 -41.12
C GLY A 48 -5.42 2.66 -40.43
N VAL A 49 -4.10 2.83 -40.45
CA VAL A 49 -3.16 1.83 -39.91
C VAL A 49 -3.03 1.94 -38.39
N ILE A 50 -3.14 3.15 -37.85
CA ILE A 50 -3.04 3.41 -36.42
C ILE A 50 -3.93 4.60 -36.05
N SER A 51 -4.50 4.61 -34.85
CA SER A 51 -5.23 5.78 -34.35
C SER A 51 -4.30 6.78 -33.69
N GLU A 52 -4.70 8.05 -33.69
CA GLU A 52 -3.98 9.13 -33.03
C GLU A 52 -3.71 8.85 -31.54
N GLN A 53 -4.69 8.29 -30.81
CA GLN A 53 -4.50 7.87 -29.42
C GLN A 53 -3.39 6.82 -29.23
N ARG A 54 -3.26 5.89 -30.18
CA ARG A 54 -2.20 4.87 -30.14
C ARG A 54 -0.84 5.46 -30.49
N ILE A 55 -0.80 6.46 -31.38
CA ILE A 55 0.41 7.25 -31.64
C ILE A 55 0.85 7.97 -30.36
N ALA A 56 -0.07 8.68 -29.70
CA ALA A 56 0.25 9.45 -28.50
C ALA A 56 0.78 8.55 -27.37
N ARG A 57 0.14 7.40 -27.15
CA ARG A 57 0.62 6.41 -26.19
C ARG A 57 2.02 5.87 -26.52
N ALA A 58 2.32 5.66 -27.81
CA ALA A 58 3.64 5.17 -28.22
C ALA A 58 4.76 6.18 -27.96
N VAL A 59 4.46 7.47 -28.15
CA VAL A 59 5.35 8.60 -27.83
C VAL A 59 5.58 8.69 -26.33
N GLU A 60 4.52 8.61 -25.51
CA GLU A 60 4.64 8.58 -24.05
C GLU A 60 5.50 7.41 -23.56
N GLU A 61 5.21 6.19 -24.03
CA GLU A 61 5.90 4.98 -23.56
C GLU A 61 7.37 4.88 -24.01
N SER A 62 7.75 5.52 -25.11
CA SER A 62 9.09 5.36 -25.71
C SER A 62 9.98 6.59 -25.61
N ILE A 63 9.37 7.78 -25.64
CA ILE A 63 10.07 9.07 -25.64
C ILE A 63 9.88 9.77 -24.29
N GLY A 64 8.84 9.42 -23.52
CA GLY A 64 8.59 9.96 -22.18
C GLY A 64 7.86 11.29 -22.17
N ILE A 65 7.28 11.72 -23.30
CA ILE A 65 6.44 12.92 -23.38
C ILE A 65 5.00 12.53 -22.94
N PRO A 66 4.48 13.08 -21.84
CA PRO A 66 3.18 12.65 -21.32
C PRO A 66 2.02 13.08 -22.20
N LEU A 67 0.98 12.24 -22.29
CA LEU A 67 -0.28 12.61 -22.92
C LEU A 67 -1.13 13.46 -21.96
N VAL A 68 -1.65 14.59 -22.44
CA VAL A 68 -2.54 15.47 -21.68
C VAL A 68 -3.94 15.50 -22.28
N MET A 69 -4.95 15.36 -21.42
CA MET A 69 -6.37 15.44 -21.79
C MET A 69 -6.86 16.87 -21.59
N LEU A 70 -6.68 17.74 -22.58
CA LEU A 70 -6.93 19.18 -22.46
C LEU A 70 -8.33 19.54 -21.92
N PRO A 71 -9.42 18.82 -22.28
CA PRO A 71 -10.74 19.11 -21.72
C PRO A 71 -10.86 18.95 -20.20
N ARG A 72 -9.92 18.23 -19.56
CA ARG A 72 -9.90 17.93 -18.13
C ARG A 72 -8.83 18.71 -17.37
N VAL A 73 -8.07 19.58 -18.05
CA VAL A 73 -7.02 20.38 -17.44
C VAL A 73 -7.56 21.74 -17.03
N ASP A 74 -7.26 22.14 -15.79
CA ASP A 74 -7.46 23.52 -15.34
C ASP A 74 -6.32 24.39 -15.89
N VAL A 75 -6.62 25.11 -16.96
CA VAL A 75 -5.68 26.01 -17.64
C VAL A 75 -5.46 27.28 -16.81
N MET A 76 -4.21 27.52 -16.40
CA MET A 76 -3.82 28.69 -15.60
C MET A 76 -3.76 29.97 -16.45
N PRO A 77 -4.40 31.08 -16.04
CA PRO A 77 -4.33 32.36 -16.78
C PRO A 77 -2.90 32.89 -16.94
N GLU A 78 -2.05 32.69 -15.93
CA GLU A 78 -0.65 33.11 -15.95
C GLU A 78 0.18 32.31 -16.96
N ALA A 79 -0.19 31.05 -17.24
CA ALA A 79 0.44 30.23 -18.26
C ALA A 79 -0.05 30.63 -19.66
N LEU A 80 -1.36 30.85 -19.84
CA LEU A 80 -1.94 31.36 -21.09
C LEU A 80 -1.30 32.67 -21.54
N ALA A 81 -1.03 33.58 -20.61
CA ALA A 81 -0.39 34.86 -20.90
C ALA A 81 1.07 34.75 -21.38
N LYS A 82 1.69 33.55 -21.31
CA LYS A 82 3.07 33.33 -21.76
C LYS A 82 3.22 33.13 -23.26
N LEU A 83 2.17 32.70 -23.96
CA LEU A 83 2.18 32.60 -25.42
C LEU A 83 1.04 33.44 -25.99
N SER A 84 1.33 34.22 -27.03
CA SER A 84 0.31 34.96 -27.76
C SER A 84 -0.63 33.99 -28.48
N SER A 85 -1.87 34.41 -28.75
CA SER A 85 -2.83 33.60 -29.50
C SER A 85 -2.32 33.22 -30.89
N ASP A 86 -1.67 34.15 -31.59
CA ASP A 86 -1.08 33.89 -32.91
C ASP A 86 0.02 32.82 -32.81
N THR A 87 0.94 32.97 -31.85
CA THR A 87 2.03 32.01 -31.63
C THR A 87 1.49 30.63 -31.23
N ALA A 88 0.53 30.58 -30.30
CA ALA A 88 -0.09 29.34 -29.84
C ALA A 88 -0.79 28.60 -31.00
N PHE A 89 -1.47 29.35 -31.88
CA PHE A 89 -2.12 28.79 -33.07
C PHE A 89 -1.11 28.29 -34.11
N GLU A 90 -0.10 29.09 -34.44
CA GLU A 90 0.93 28.74 -35.43
C GLU A 90 1.74 27.50 -35.01
N LEU A 91 2.07 27.39 -33.72
CA LEU A 91 2.82 26.26 -33.18
C LEU A 91 1.98 25.02 -32.93
N GLY A 92 0.65 25.11 -33.00
CA GLY A 92 -0.23 24.05 -32.54
C GLY A 92 0.06 23.72 -31.07
N ALA A 93 0.01 24.74 -30.21
CA ALA A 93 0.42 24.65 -28.82
C ALA A 93 -0.55 25.36 -27.87
N LEU A 94 -0.72 24.83 -26.66
CA LEU A 94 -1.48 25.48 -25.60
C LEU A 94 -0.70 25.43 -24.26
N PRO A 95 -0.27 26.58 -23.72
CA PRO A 95 0.30 26.62 -22.37
C PRO A 95 -0.81 26.47 -21.32
N PHE A 96 -0.66 25.54 -20.39
CA PHE A 96 -1.73 25.22 -19.43
C PHE A 96 -1.33 25.34 -17.96
N ALA A 97 -0.05 25.25 -17.62
CA ALA A 97 0.43 25.43 -16.25
C ALA A 97 1.82 26.07 -16.22
N LEU A 98 2.10 26.83 -15.15
CA LEU A 98 3.37 27.51 -14.96
C LEU A 98 3.89 27.26 -13.54
N ASP A 99 5.05 26.61 -13.44
CA ASP A 99 5.73 26.32 -12.18
C ASP A 99 7.08 27.06 -12.14
N GLY A 100 7.08 28.26 -11.57
CA GLY A 100 8.26 29.12 -11.53
C GLY A 100 8.67 29.59 -12.93
N ASN A 101 9.73 29.00 -13.49
CA ASN A 101 10.19 29.27 -14.86
C ASN A 101 9.94 28.09 -15.84
N ARG A 102 9.22 27.06 -15.41
CA ARG A 102 8.85 25.93 -16.25
C ARG A 102 7.42 26.10 -16.73
N LEU A 103 7.23 26.21 -18.04
CA LEU A 103 5.94 26.33 -18.68
C LEU A 103 5.54 24.97 -19.24
N ARG A 104 4.44 24.40 -18.77
CA ARG A 104 3.88 23.18 -19.34
C ARG A 104 3.03 23.55 -20.54
N VAL A 105 3.41 23.01 -21.69
CA VAL A 105 2.78 23.33 -22.98
C VAL A 105 2.34 22.04 -23.65
N ALA A 106 1.07 21.98 -24.00
CA ALA A 106 0.51 20.89 -24.78
C ALA A 106 0.75 21.18 -26.27
N PHE A 107 1.39 20.27 -26.98
CA PHE A 107 1.66 20.36 -28.41
C PHE A 107 0.90 19.29 -29.18
N GLU A 108 0.53 19.62 -30.41
CA GLU A 108 0.06 18.64 -31.38
C GLU A 108 1.19 17.71 -31.84
N ASP A 109 2.38 18.29 -32.05
CA ASP A 109 3.62 17.57 -32.37
C ASP A 109 4.76 17.94 -31.42
N PRO A 110 4.85 17.28 -30.25
CA PRO A 110 5.93 17.55 -29.31
C PRO A 110 7.29 17.00 -29.80
N LEU A 111 7.36 16.30 -30.94
CA LEU A 111 8.60 15.82 -31.54
C LEU A 111 9.20 16.81 -32.54
N ASP A 112 8.47 17.87 -32.88
CA ASP A 112 9.01 19.00 -33.60
C ASP A 112 9.82 19.88 -32.65
N ALA A 113 11.14 19.69 -32.69
CA ALA A 113 12.07 20.45 -31.85
C ALA A 113 12.01 21.95 -32.14
N LEU A 114 11.66 22.37 -33.36
CA LEU A 114 11.56 23.78 -33.71
C LEU A 114 10.35 24.43 -33.03
N SER A 115 9.22 23.75 -32.97
CA SER A 115 8.02 24.25 -32.28
C SER A 115 8.24 24.40 -30.78
N VAL A 116 8.97 23.46 -30.17
CA VAL A 116 9.31 23.54 -28.75
C VAL A 116 10.28 24.69 -28.49
N GLU A 117 11.32 24.85 -29.31
CA GLU A 117 12.30 25.94 -29.19
C GLU A 117 11.64 27.33 -29.39
N GLU A 118 10.79 27.48 -30.40
CA GLU A 118 10.05 28.73 -30.64
C GLU A 118 9.10 29.06 -29.48
N ALA A 119 8.49 28.06 -28.85
CA ALA A 119 7.68 28.24 -27.65
C ALA A 119 8.53 28.68 -26.45
N GLU A 120 9.76 28.18 -26.30
CA GLU A 120 10.70 28.63 -25.26
C GLU A 120 11.09 30.09 -25.48
N ASP A 121 11.48 30.44 -26.71
CA ASP A 121 11.91 31.78 -27.09
C ASP A 121 10.79 32.81 -26.91
N SER A 122 9.58 32.48 -27.40
CA SER A 122 8.41 33.35 -27.29
C SER A 122 7.93 33.54 -25.85
N SER A 123 8.00 32.48 -25.02
CA SER A 123 7.53 32.54 -23.64
C SER A 123 8.56 33.02 -22.63
N GLY A 124 9.85 32.98 -22.99
CA GLY A 124 10.98 33.18 -22.08
C GLY A 124 11.08 32.15 -20.95
N CYS A 125 10.35 31.03 -21.06
CA CYS A 125 10.27 29.98 -20.05
C CYS A 125 10.94 28.71 -20.56
N ILE A 126 11.36 27.83 -19.64
CA ILE A 126 11.77 26.46 -20.00
C ILE A 126 10.50 25.68 -20.31
N VAL A 127 10.37 25.15 -21.51
CA VAL A 127 9.15 24.45 -21.92
C VAL A 127 9.25 22.98 -21.51
N GLU A 128 8.22 22.52 -20.81
CA GLU A 128 7.97 21.10 -20.55
C GLU A 128 6.88 20.63 -21.52
N PRO A 129 7.23 19.84 -22.56
CA PRO A 129 6.29 19.47 -23.60
C PRO A 129 5.37 18.34 -23.14
N TYR A 130 4.08 18.48 -23.47
CA TYR A 130 3.06 17.45 -23.34
C TYR A 130 2.45 17.20 -24.73
N GLN A 131 1.96 15.99 -24.96
CA GLN A 131 1.24 15.67 -26.19
C GLN A 131 -0.26 15.84 -26.01
N ALA A 132 -0.91 16.58 -26.91
CA ALA A 132 -2.37 16.63 -27.01
C ALA A 132 -2.86 15.99 -28.31
N LEU A 133 -4.10 15.51 -28.30
CA LEU A 133 -4.77 15.09 -29.52
C LEU A 133 -5.22 16.33 -30.32
N HIS A 134 -5.16 16.23 -31.64
CA HIS A 134 -5.47 17.30 -32.60
C HIS A 134 -6.82 17.95 -32.32
N LYS A 135 -7.88 17.16 -32.17
CA LYS A 135 -9.24 17.67 -31.90
C LYS A 135 -9.35 18.36 -30.55
N GLU A 136 -8.66 17.84 -29.53
CA GLU A 136 -8.66 18.45 -28.19
C GLU A 136 -7.94 19.79 -28.19
N LEU A 137 -6.81 19.87 -28.90
CA LEU A 137 -6.03 21.09 -29.00
C LEU A 137 -6.76 22.16 -29.81
N GLN A 138 -7.38 21.80 -30.95
CA GLN A 138 -8.20 22.73 -31.73
C GLN A 138 -9.34 23.31 -30.90
N TRP A 139 -10.05 22.45 -30.15
CA TRP A 139 -11.07 22.90 -29.21
C TRP A 139 -10.50 23.85 -28.15
N ALA A 140 -9.35 23.52 -27.57
CA ALA A 140 -8.76 24.31 -26.51
C ALA A 140 -8.29 25.69 -27.02
N ILE A 141 -7.64 25.75 -28.18
CA ILE A 141 -7.23 27.02 -28.79
C ILE A 141 -8.44 27.88 -29.10
N ALA A 142 -9.49 27.33 -29.72
CA ALA A 142 -10.74 28.06 -29.98
C ALA A 142 -11.42 28.56 -28.68
N THR A 143 -11.28 27.81 -27.58
CA THR A 143 -11.90 28.12 -26.29
C THR A 143 -11.13 29.18 -25.50
N TYR A 144 -9.80 29.06 -25.43
CA TYR A 144 -8.94 29.89 -24.57
C TYR A 144 -8.37 31.12 -25.29
N TYR A 145 -8.40 31.15 -26.63
CA TYR A 145 -8.03 32.29 -27.47
C TYR A 145 -9.20 32.73 -28.38
N PRO A 146 -10.30 33.23 -27.78
CA PRO A 146 -11.51 33.59 -28.53
C PRO A 146 -11.29 34.71 -29.56
N GLU A 147 -10.25 35.53 -29.41
CA GLU A 147 -9.87 36.59 -30.34
C GLU A 147 -9.48 36.08 -31.74
N LEU A 148 -9.09 34.81 -31.86
CA LEU A 148 -8.79 34.19 -33.15
C LEU A 148 -10.04 33.95 -34.00
N GLY A 149 -11.24 34.02 -33.41
CA GLY A 149 -12.49 33.80 -34.13
C GLY A 149 -12.66 32.37 -34.69
N LEU A 150 -11.97 31.40 -34.09
CA LEU A 150 -12.04 30.00 -34.49
C LEU A 150 -13.31 29.34 -33.91
N GLU A 151 -13.96 28.49 -34.71
CA GLU A 151 -15.04 27.65 -34.22
C GLU A 151 -14.47 26.31 -33.71
N PRO A 152 -14.86 25.83 -32.53
CA PRO A 152 -14.46 24.51 -32.06
C PRO A 152 -15.02 23.41 -33.00
N PRO A 153 -14.36 22.24 -33.11
CA PRO A 153 -14.76 21.23 -34.08
C PRO A 153 -16.18 20.70 -33.83
N ALA A 154 -17.04 20.74 -34.86
CA ALA A 154 -18.48 20.44 -34.73
C ALA A 154 -18.80 19.00 -34.28
N ASP A 155 -17.92 18.05 -34.57
CA ASP A 155 -18.04 16.64 -34.17
C ASP A 155 -17.26 16.32 -32.88
N PHE A 156 -16.55 17.31 -32.32
CA PHE A 156 -15.84 17.20 -31.05
C PHE A 156 -16.72 17.76 -29.94
N HIS A 157 -17.53 16.88 -29.37
CA HIS A 157 -18.24 17.20 -28.15
C HIS A 157 -17.26 16.97 -27.01
N VAL A 158 -16.70 18.06 -26.47
CA VAL A 158 -16.24 17.97 -25.09
C VAL A 158 -17.46 17.58 -24.29
N ASP A 159 -17.38 16.44 -23.63
CA ASP A 159 -18.37 16.06 -22.65
C ASP A 159 -18.27 17.03 -21.47
N THR A 160 -18.74 18.27 -21.68
CA THR A 160 -18.82 19.29 -20.64
C THR A 160 -19.86 18.90 -19.61
N SER A 161 -20.69 17.87 -19.86
CA SER A 161 -21.47 17.20 -18.81
C SER A 161 -20.55 16.64 -17.71
N GLN A 162 -19.24 16.50 -17.97
CA GLN A 162 -18.23 16.19 -16.94
C GLN A 162 -17.56 17.42 -16.32
N ARG A 163 -18.01 18.66 -16.61
CA ARG A 163 -17.77 19.77 -15.69
C ARG A 163 -18.87 19.72 -14.66
N LEU A 164 -18.49 19.47 -13.41
CA LEU A 164 -19.37 19.44 -12.25
C LEU A 164 -20.46 20.54 -12.25
N GLY A 165 -20.11 21.75 -12.73
CA GLY A 165 -21.04 22.87 -12.85
C GLY A 165 -22.15 22.69 -13.89
N ALA A 166 -21.84 22.20 -15.09
CA ALA A 166 -22.85 21.97 -16.13
C ALA A 166 -23.75 20.78 -15.76
N LEU A 167 -23.17 19.72 -15.19
CA LEU A 167 -23.93 18.57 -14.66
C LEU A 167 -24.89 18.99 -13.56
N ALA A 168 -24.45 19.88 -12.66
CA ALA A 168 -25.29 20.40 -11.59
C ALA A 168 -26.48 21.22 -12.11
N VAL A 169 -26.31 21.95 -13.23
CA VAL A 169 -27.39 22.67 -13.91
C VAL A 169 -28.36 21.71 -14.60
N GLU A 170 -27.84 20.75 -15.36
CA GLU A 170 -28.64 19.75 -16.07
C GLU A 170 -29.51 18.93 -15.12
N ARG A 171 -28.95 18.53 -13.97
CA ARG A 171 -29.66 17.80 -12.91
C ARG A 171 -30.61 18.69 -12.09
N GLY A 172 -30.67 19.99 -12.38
CA GLY A 172 -31.52 20.95 -11.68
C GLY A 172 -31.12 21.19 -10.22
N VAL A 173 -29.88 20.86 -9.86
CA VAL A 173 -29.33 21.07 -8.51
C VAL A 173 -29.02 22.56 -8.30
N ILE A 174 -28.52 23.23 -9.34
CA ILE A 174 -28.25 24.67 -9.36
C ILE A 174 -28.79 25.31 -10.65
N THR A 175 -28.94 26.63 -10.67
CA THR A 175 -29.30 27.39 -11.89
C THR A 175 -28.06 27.86 -12.66
N GLU A 176 -28.23 28.23 -13.93
CA GLU A 176 -27.15 28.84 -14.73
C GLU A 176 -26.61 30.13 -14.08
N GLU A 177 -27.47 30.95 -13.49
CA GLU A 177 -27.07 32.16 -12.75
C GLU A 177 -26.19 31.83 -11.54
N GLN A 178 -26.58 30.81 -10.75
CA GLN A 178 -25.81 30.34 -9.60
C GLN A 178 -24.45 29.75 -10.01
N LEU A 179 -24.39 29.08 -11.17
CA LEU A 179 -23.15 28.57 -11.74
C LEU A 179 -22.19 29.73 -12.10
N LEU A 180 -22.68 30.77 -12.79
CA LEU A 180 -21.87 31.92 -13.18
C LEU A 180 -21.28 32.64 -11.96
N GLU A 181 -22.08 32.85 -10.91
CA GLU A 181 -21.59 33.45 -9.67
C GLU A 181 -20.50 32.62 -8.98
N ALA A 182 -20.69 31.29 -8.93
CA ALA A 182 -19.74 30.39 -8.31
C ALA A 182 -18.42 30.32 -9.10
N VAL A 183 -18.47 30.37 -10.43
CA VAL A 183 -17.29 30.43 -11.30
C VAL A 183 -16.53 31.74 -11.12
N ALA A 184 -17.23 32.88 -11.03
CA ALA A 184 -16.59 34.16 -10.75
C ALA A 184 -15.88 34.17 -9.38
N GLU A 185 -16.48 33.53 -8.37
CA GLU A 185 -15.85 33.34 -7.06
C GLU A 185 -14.64 32.39 -7.14
N GLN A 186 -14.74 31.32 -7.93
CA GLN A 186 -13.65 30.38 -8.18
C GLN A 186 -12.44 31.09 -8.77
N GLN A 187 -12.65 31.92 -9.80
CA GLN A 187 -11.59 32.68 -10.46
C GLN A 187 -10.91 33.68 -9.52
N ARG A 188 -11.67 34.29 -8.60
CA ARG A 188 -11.11 35.24 -7.61
C ARG A 188 -10.36 34.55 -6.48
N THR A 189 -10.73 33.32 -6.12
CA THR A 189 -10.25 32.63 -4.91
C THR A 189 -9.32 31.46 -5.19
N GLY A 190 -9.27 30.95 -6.43
CA GLY A 190 -8.56 29.73 -6.81
C GLY A 190 -9.14 28.45 -6.18
N GLY A 191 -10.37 28.51 -5.65
CA GLY A 191 -11.01 27.38 -4.98
C GLY A 191 -11.52 26.28 -5.92
N LEU A 192 -11.99 25.17 -5.35
CA LEU A 192 -12.68 24.11 -6.10
C LEU A 192 -14.16 24.47 -6.25
N LEU A 193 -14.69 24.45 -7.49
CA LEU A 193 -16.07 24.87 -7.79
C LEU A 193 -17.13 24.14 -6.95
N GLY A 194 -17.02 22.82 -6.78
CA GLY A 194 -17.94 22.02 -5.95
C GLY A 194 -17.97 22.44 -4.48
N ARG A 195 -16.82 22.82 -3.90
CA ARG A 195 -16.75 23.32 -2.52
C ARG A 195 -17.43 24.69 -2.40
N ILE A 196 -17.34 25.51 -3.45
CA ILE A 196 -18.03 26.80 -3.50
C ILE A 196 -19.55 26.59 -3.53
N PHE A 197 -20.05 25.61 -4.30
CA PHE A 197 -21.48 25.26 -4.28
C PHE A 197 -21.98 24.85 -2.89
N VAL A 198 -21.26 23.94 -2.22
CA VAL A 198 -21.63 23.50 -0.86
C VAL A 198 -21.55 24.65 0.14
N LYS A 199 -20.47 25.42 0.13
CA LYS A 199 -20.26 26.54 1.07
C LYS A 199 -21.33 27.63 0.93
N ARG A 200 -21.84 27.85 -0.29
CA ARG A 200 -22.94 28.77 -0.55
C ARG A 200 -24.32 28.17 -0.29
N GLY A 201 -24.40 26.89 0.10
CA GLY A 201 -25.66 26.18 0.30
C GLY A 201 -26.44 25.91 -0.99
N LEU A 202 -25.76 25.95 -2.15
CA LEU A 202 -26.36 25.69 -3.46
C LEU A 202 -26.58 24.19 -3.68
N MET A 203 -25.80 23.34 -3.02
CA MET A 203 -25.99 21.88 -3.02
C MET A 203 -25.51 21.28 -1.69
N SER A 204 -26.00 20.09 -1.34
CA SER A 204 -25.48 19.31 -0.22
C SER A 204 -24.20 18.58 -0.60
N ASP A 205 -23.39 18.18 0.40
CA ASP A 205 -22.24 17.29 0.17
C ASP A 205 -22.64 15.97 -0.48
N ASP A 206 -23.85 15.48 -0.17
CA ASP A 206 -24.46 14.29 -0.78
C ASP A 206 -24.70 14.47 -2.28
N ALA A 207 -25.33 15.59 -2.66
CA ALA A 207 -25.57 15.94 -4.05
C ALA A 207 -24.25 16.17 -4.82
N LEU A 208 -23.26 16.80 -4.17
CA LEU A 208 -21.92 16.95 -4.73
C LEU A 208 -21.25 15.60 -4.99
N ALA A 209 -21.32 14.67 -4.03
CA ALA A 209 -20.75 13.33 -4.17
C ALA A 209 -21.43 12.52 -5.28
N ALA A 210 -22.76 12.63 -5.43
CA ALA A 210 -23.51 11.98 -6.50
C ALA A 210 -23.12 12.52 -7.89
N LEU A 211 -23.00 13.85 -8.03
CA LEU A 211 -22.54 14.49 -9.26
C LEU A 211 -21.10 14.10 -9.62
N LEU A 212 -20.21 14.04 -8.63
CA LEU A 212 -18.83 13.57 -8.83
C LEU A 212 -18.77 12.10 -9.26
N ALA A 213 -19.63 11.24 -8.68
CA ALA A 213 -19.72 9.84 -9.06
C ALA A 213 -20.16 9.68 -10.51
N GLU A 214 -21.21 10.41 -10.91
CA GLU A 214 -21.73 10.41 -12.26
C GLU A 214 -20.69 10.94 -13.27
N GLN A 215 -20.02 12.05 -12.95
CA GLN A 215 -18.93 12.62 -13.74
C GLN A 215 -17.80 11.60 -13.99
N MET A 216 -17.56 10.70 -13.04
CA MET A 216 -16.51 9.67 -13.11
C MET A 216 -17.02 8.31 -13.60
N GLY A 217 -18.32 8.19 -13.93
CA GLY A 217 -18.94 6.95 -14.38
C GLY A 217 -19.05 5.87 -13.30
N LEU A 218 -19.10 6.26 -12.02
CA LEU A 218 -19.20 5.35 -10.87
C LEU A 218 -20.65 5.11 -10.47
N GLU A 219 -20.93 3.90 -9.98
CA GLU A 219 -22.19 3.61 -9.28
C GLU A 219 -22.28 4.42 -7.98
N TYR A 220 -23.41 5.08 -7.75
CA TYR A 220 -23.67 5.83 -6.51
C TYR A 220 -24.61 5.05 -5.59
N VAL A 221 -24.14 4.75 -4.38
CA VAL A 221 -24.85 3.93 -3.39
C VAL A 221 -25.26 4.81 -2.21
N HIS A 222 -26.56 5.00 -2.00
CA HIS A 222 -27.09 5.88 -0.95
C HIS A 222 -26.88 5.37 0.49
N SER A 223 -26.70 4.05 0.67
CA SER A 223 -26.48 3.46 1.99
C SER A 223 -25.60 2.22 1.89
N LEU A 224 -24.66 2.10 2.83
CA LEU A 224 -23.82 0.92 2.98
C LEU A 224 -24.38 -0.03 4.06
N GLU A 225 -25.50 0.30 4.70
CA GLU A 225 -26.09 -0.51 5.76
C GLU A 225 -26.63 -1.85 5.23
N GLY A 226 -26.66 -2.86 6.10
CA GLY A 226 -27.22 -4.18 5.79
C GLY A 226 -26.35 -5.07 4.90
N VAL A 227 -25.30 -4.55 4.26
CA VAL A 227 -24.33 -5.39 3.53
C VAL A 227 -23.38 -6.05 4.55
N PRO A 228 -23.33 -7.39 4.62
CA PRO A 228 -22.45 -8.10 5.56
C PRO A 228 -20.99 -7.92 5.17
N PHE A 229 -20.11 -7.89 6.17
CA PHE A 229 -18.67 -7.86 5.99
C PHE A 229 -18.00 -8.77 7.02
N ASP A 230 -16.77 -9.17 6.74
CA ASP A 230 -15.92 -9.96 7.63
C ASP A 230 -14.55 -9.28 7.87
N ASP A 231 -13.75 -9.85 8.77
CA ASP A 231 -12.42 -9.34 9.12
C ASP A 231 -11.46 -9.37 7.91
N THR A 232 -11.71 -10.27 6.94
CA THR A 232 -10.87 -10.36 5.74
C THR A 232 -11.12 -9.18 4.81
N LEU A 233 -12.37 -8.75 4.66
CA LEU A 233 -12.74 -7.57 3.90
C LEU A 233 -12.17 -6.30 4.55
N ALA A 234 -12.32 -6.18 5.87
CA ALA A 234 -11.78 -5.05 6.63
C ALA A 234 -10.24 -4.93 6.54
N ALA A 235 -9.51 -6.05 6.46
CA ALA A 235 -8.05 -6.05 6.36
C ALA A 235 -7.50 -5.45 5.05
N HIS A 236 -8.33 -5.27 4.02
CA HIS A 236 -7.90 -4.70 2.75
C HIS A 236 -7.65 -3.19 2.83
N LEU A 237 -8.17 -2.48 3.83
CA LEU A 237 -7.89 -1.06 4.05
C LEU A 237 -7.72 -0.82 5.55
N LEU A 238 -6.65 -0.16 5.98
CA LEU A 238 -6.44 0.15 7.40
C LEU A 238 -7.45 1.21 7.85
N ARG A 239 -7.80 1.27 9.15
CA ARG A 239 -8.71 2.30 9.67
C ARG A 239 -8.13 3.69 9.43
N LEU A 240 -6.83 3.87 9.64
CA LEU A 240 -6.15 5.15 9.37
C LEU A 240 -6.38 5.62 7.93
N ASP A 241 -6.22 4.71 6.98
CA ASP A 241 -6.41 5.00 5.56
C ASP A 241 -7.88 5.22 5.23
N ALA A 242 -8.75 4.39 5.79
CA ALA A 242 -10.19 4.51 5.63
C ALA A 242 -10.70 5.89 6.07
N VAL A 243 -10.21 6.39 7.22
CA VAL A 243 -10.51 7.73 7.72
C VAL A 243 -9.83 8.81 6.87
N GLN A 244 -8.56 8.64 6.51
CA GLN A 244 -7.80 9.65 5.75
C GLN A 244 -8.35 9.88 4.33
N PHE A 245 -8.79 8.81 3.68
CA PHE A 245 -9.33 8.85 2.31
C PHE A 245 -10.85 8.90 2.29
N ASN A 246 -11.50 8.82 3.45
CA ASN A 246 -12.95 8.72 3.59
C ASN A 246 -13.51 7.63 2.66
N ALA A 247 -12.97 6.42 2.85
CA ALA A 247 -13.20 5.26 2.00
C ALA A 247 -13.27 3.99 2.85
N VAL A 248 -14.03 3.00 2.41
CA VAL A 248 -14.18 1.76 3.18
C VAL A 248 -14.38 0.55 2.26
N PRO A 249 -13.77 -0.61 2.55
CA PRO A 249 -14.08 -1.85 1.85
C PRO A 249 -15.58 -2.14 1.91
N TYR A 250 -16.23 -2.29 0.75
CA TYR A 250 -17.68 -2.40 0.68
C TYR A 250 -18.14 -3.85 0.50
N LYS A 251 -17.63 -4.52 -0.53
CA LYS A 251 -17.93 -5.93 -0.85
C LYS A 251 -16.82 -6.53 -1.70
N ARG A 252 -16.91 -7.83 -1.96
CA ARG A 252 -16.08 -8.53 -2.93
C ARG A 252 -16.93 -9.02 -4.08
N ASP A 253 -16.48 -8.83 -5.30
CA ASP A 253 -17.12 -9.33 -6.51
C ASP A 253 -16.10 -10.21 -7.27
N GLY A 254 -16.21 -11.53 -7.07
CA GLY A 254 -15.16 -12.47 -7.50
C GLY A 254 -13.81 -12.15 -6.86
N ASP A 255 -12.81 -11.89 -7.71
CA ASP A 255 -11.45 -11.51 -7.29
C ASP A 255 -11.27 -10.00 -7.09
N THR A 256 -12.28 -9.19 -7.44
CA THR A 256 -12.22 -7.72 -7.37
C THR A 256 -12.76 -7.23 -6.02
N LEU A 257 -11.97 -6.40 -5.34
CA LEU A 257 -12.41 -5.70 -4.14
C LEU A 257 -13.20 -4.46 -4.55
N VAL A 258 -14.42 -4.31 -4.05
CA VAL A 258 -15.22 -3.09 -4.25
C VAL A 258 -15.05 -2.18 -3.03
N VAL A 259 -14.62 -0.94 -3.24
CA VAL A 259 -14.41 0.06 -2.19
C VAL A 259 -15.43 1.18 -2.34
N ALA A 260 -16.12 1.52 -1.26
CA ALA A 260 -17.00 2.68 -1.22
C ALA A 260 -16.19 3.94 -0.85
N VAL A 261 -16.32 5.00 -1.64
CA VAL A 261 -15.58 6.27 -1.46
C VAL A 261 -16.52 7.45 -1.34
N ALA A 262 -16.22 8.37 -0.42
CA ALA A 262 -16.97 9.63 -0.29
C ALA A 262 -16.46 10.71 -1.28
N ASP A 263 -15.16 10.70 -1.59
CA ASP A 263 -14.56 11.59 -2.59
C ASP A 263 -13.89 10.75 -3.70
N PRO A 264 -14.58 10.53 -4.83
CA PRO A 264 -14.07 9.78 -5.98
C PRO A 264 -12.72 10.28 -6.53
N ARG A 265 -12.33 11.54 -6.29
CA ARG A 265 -11.04 12.06 -6.78
C ARG A 265 -9.83 11.42 -6.08
N ARG A 266 -10.04 10.78 -4.93
CA ARG A 266 -8.99 10.11 -4.13
C ARG A 266 -8.81 8.64 -4.50
N MET A 267 -9.52 8.12 -5.51
CA MET A 267 -9.43 6.71 -5.91
C MET A 267 -8.01 6.28 -6.27
N GLY A 268 -7.25 7.11 -7.01
CA GLY A 268 -5.86 6.78 -7.37
C GLY A 268 -4.94 6.61 -6.15
N ASP A 269 -5.14 7.43 -5.10
CA ASP A 269 -4.42 7.24 -3.84
C ASP A 269 -4.76 5.89 -3.23
N ILE A 270 -6.04 5.50 -3.23
CA ILE A 270 -6.51 4.24 -2.65
C ILE A 270 -6.02 3.03 -3.46
N GLU A 271 -6.05 3.10 -4.80
CA GLU A 271 -5.51 2.08 -5.70
C GLU A 271 -4.02 1.83 -5.43
N SER A 272 -3.24 2.89 -5.21
CA SER A 272 -1.81 2.75 -4.90
C SER A 272 -1.54 2.02 -3.58
N ILE A 273 -2.53 1.97 -2.71
CA ILE A 273 -2.44 1.40 -1.36
C ILE A 273 -2.96 -0.03 -1.33
N ILE A 274 -3.96 -0.37 -2.14
CA ILE A 274 -4.60 -1.69 -2.12
C ILE A 274 -3.91 -2.62 -3.13
N GLN A 275 -3.65 -3.86 -2.72
CA GLN A 275 -3.07 -4.88 -3.61
C GLN A 275 -4.19 -5.65 -4.31
N GLY A 276 -4.06 -5.84 -5.63
CA GLY A 276 -4.99 -6.63 -6.45
C GLY A 276 -5.96 -5.78 -7.27
N SER A 277 -6.98 -6.43 -7.85
CA SER A 277 -8.01 -5.74 -8.62
C SER A 277 -8.97 -5.00 -7.69
N VAL A 278 -9.15 -3.70 -7.92
CA VAL A 278 -10.05 -2.84 -7.14
C VAL A 278 -11.06 -2.19 -8.08
N ALA A 279 -12.31 -2.15 -7.65
CA ALA A 279 -13.38 -1.35 -8.24
C ALA A 279 -13.93 -0.39 -7.18
N PHE A 280 -14.58 0.68 -7.63
CA PHE A 280 -15.07 1.72 -6.75
C PHE A 280 -16.57 1.95 -6.93
N VAL A 281 -17.21 2.26 -5.81
CA VAL A 281 -18.56 2.84 -5.78
C VAL A 281 -18.49 4.13 -4.98
N ALA A 282 -19.25 5.13 -5.37
CA ALA A 282 -19.37 6.36 -4.60
C ALA A 282 -20.50 6.23 -3.57
N ALA A 283 -20.35 6.84 -2.40
CA ALA A 283 -21.37 6.84 -1.36
C ALA A 283 -21.34 8.14 -0.55
N PRO A 284 -22.43 8.49 0.16
CA PRO A 284 -22.44 9.65 1.04
C PRO A 284 -21.35 9.55 2.12
N GLU A 285 -20.67 10.66 2.43
CA GLU A 285 -19.67 10.72 3.51
C GLU A 285 -20.20 10.14 4.82
N LYS A 286 -21.45 10.48 5.17
CA LYS A 286 -22.07 9.96 6.38
C LYS A 286 -22.19 8.43 6.37
N ALA A 287 -22.53 7.83 5.24
CA ALA A 287 -22.65 6.37 5.10
C ALA A 287 -21.29 5.69 5.17
N VAL A 288 -20.27 6.28 4.54
CA VAL A 288 -18.88 5.79 4.63
C VAL A 288 -18.36 5.87 6.06
N GLN A 289 -18.54 7.01 6.73
CA GLN A 289 -18.09 7.21 8.11
C GLN A 289 -18.78 6.25 9.10
N GLN A 290 -20.10 6.08 8.98
CA GLN A 290 -20.85 5.10 9.78
C GLN A 290 -20.32 3.68 9.55
N ARG A 291 -20.01 3.34 8.30
CA ARG A 291 -19.45 2.03 7.97
C ARG A 291 -18.05 1.85 8.56
N ILE A 292 -17.18 2.84 8.49
CA ILE A 292 -15.85 2.82 9.12
C ILE A 292 -15.99 2.60 10.63
N ASP A 293 -16.91 3.30 11.28
CA ASP A 293 -17.08 3.20 12.73
C ASP A 293 -17.57 1.82 13.15
N VAL A 294 -18.45 1.18 12.37
CA VAL A 294 -18.90 -0.19 12.64
C VAL A 294 -17.86 -1.24 12.26
N MET A 295 -17.19 -1.10 11.10
CA MET A 295 -16.22 -2.06 10.58
C MET A 295 -14.95 -2.12 11.41
N TYR A 296 -14.53 -1.00 12.00
CA TYR A 296 -13.34 -0.92 12.84
C TYR A 296 -13.66 -0.56 14.30
N ALA A 297 -14.87 -0.90 14.78
CA ALA A 297 -15.32 -0.64 16.15
C ALA A 297 -14.48 -1.39 17.20
N ASP A 298 -14.08 -2.61 16.87
CA ASP A 298 -13.18 -3.42 17.69
C ASP A 298 -11.76 -2.89 17.52
N ASP A 299 -11.25 -2.22 18.56
CA ASP A 299 -10.05 -1.39 18.68
C ASP A 299 -8.68 -2.04 18.32
N LYS A 300 -8.64 -3.03 17.43
CA LYS A 300 -7.48 -3.87 17.06
C LYS A 300 -6.46 -3.17 16.16
N GLY A 301 -6.82 -2.06 15.51
CA GLY A 301 -5.97 -1.32 14.58
C GLY A 301 -5.04 -0.29 15.22
N ARG A 302 -5.36 0.20 16.43
CA ARG A 302 -4.66 1.37 17.01
C ARG A 302 -3.18 1.15 17.23
N LEU A 303 -2.75 -0.02 17.69
CA LEU A 303 -1.35 -0.25 18.06
C LEU A 303 -0.46 -0.40 16.83
N GLY A 304 -0.91 -1.15 15.82
CA GLY A 304 -0.21 -1.29 14.54
C GLY A 304 -0.17 0.03 13.74
N GLU A 305 -1.27 0.77 13.70
CA GLU A 305 -1.36 2.09 13.07
C GLU A 305 -0.53 3.14 13.80
N THR A 306 -0.47 3.10 15.13
CA THR A 306 0.42 3.96 15.93
C THR A 306 1.89 3.65 15.66
N LEU A 307 2.25 2.38 15.43
CA LEU A 307 3.61 2.00 15.05
C LEU A 307 3.97 2.42 13.61
N LEU A 308 2.99 2.41 12.69
CA LEU A 308 3.11 2.95 11.33
C LEU A 308 3.33 4.46 11.35
N MET A 309 2.50 5.20 12.10
CA MET A 309 2.61 6.67 12.26
C MET A 309 3.96 7.08 12.85
N ASN A 310 4.49 6.29 13.79
CA ASN A 310 5.80 6.51 14.40
C ASN A 310 6.98 5.96 13.58
N LYS A 311 6.75 5.51 12.33
CA LYS A 311 7.76 4.91 11.42
C LYS A 311 8.51 3.70 11.99
N LYS A 312 7.97 3.05 13.02
CA LYS A 312 8.55 1.84 13.63
C LYS A 312 8.15 0.55 12.92
N LEU A 313 7.14 0.62 12.06
CA LEU A 313 6.63 -0.49 11.27
C LEU A 313 6.39 -0.01 9.84
N LYS A 314 6.74 -0.82 8.83
CA LYS A 314 6.40 -0.52 7.43
C LYS A 314 4.97 -0.97 7.13
N ARG A 315 4.33 -0.28 6.18
CA ARG A 315 2.93 -0.52 5.77
C ARG A 315 2.67 -1.97 5.36
N GLU A 316 3.60 -2.56 4.64
CA GLU A 316 3.54 -3.97 4.21
C GLU A 316 3.61 -4.94 5.39
N GLN A 317 4.41 -4.63 6.42
CA GLN A 317 4.54 -5.47 7.61
C GLN A 317 3.27 -5.44 8.45
N LEU A 318 2.66 -4.25 8.60
CA LEU A 318 1.37 -4.12 9.30
C LEU A 318 0.27 -4.91 8.59
N ARG A 319 0.19 -4.79 7.26
CA ARG A 319 -0.79 -5.55 6.48
C ARG A 319 -0.58 -7.05 6.57
N LYS A 320 0.65 -7.52 6.45
CA LYS A 320 0.96 -8.96 6.59
C LYS A 320 0.56 -9.46 7.97
N ALA A 321 0.87 -8.71 9.02
CA ALA A 321 0.46 -9.03 10.39
C ALA A 321 -1.06 -9.06 10.56
N LEU A 322 -1.80 -8.09 10.00
CA LEU A 322 -3.26 -8.05 10.06
C LEU A 322 -3.91 -9.16 9.22
N ALA A 323 -3.36 -9.50 8.06
CA ALA A 323 -3.83 -10.60 7.23
C ALA A 323 -3.57 -11.96 7.88
N GLU A 324 -2.43 -12.14 8.55
CA GLU A 324 -2.15 -13.32 9.38
C GLU A 324 -3.08 -13.37 10.60
N GLN A 325 -3.33 -12.23 11.25
CA GLN A 325 -4.29 -12.13 12.36
C GLN A 325 -5.74 -12.46 11.92
N ALA A 326 -6.16 -12.01 10.74
CA ALA A 326 -7.48 -12.32 10.18
C ALA A 326 -7.61 -13.82 9.84
N LYS A 327 -6.52 -14.47 9.41
CA LYS A 327 -6.48 -15.93 9.18
C LYS A 327 -6.54 -16.74 10.49
N LEU A 328 -6.02 -16.18 11.59
CA LEU A 328 -6.01 -16.82 12.91
C LEU A 328 -7.37 -16.74 13.64
N GLY A 329 -8.34 -15.98 13.10
CA GLY A 329 -9.64 -15.78 13.72
C GLY A 329 -9.57 -14.92 14.99
N ARG A 330 -10.73 -14.47 15.49
CA ARG A 330 -10.84 -13.71 16.75
C ARG A 330 -10.18 -14.50 17.90
N VAL A 331 -8.95 -14.13 18.25
CA VAL A 331 -8.36 -14.51 19.53
C VAL A 331 -9.23 -13.85 20.60
N LYS A 332 -10.04 -14.65 21.30
CA LYS A 332 -10.87 -14.16 22.40
C LYS A 332 -9.97 -13.45 23.43
N PRO A 333 -10.37 -12.28 23.95
CA PRO A 333 -9.68 -11.63 25.06
C PRO A 333 -9.44 -12.62 26.20
N LEU A 334 -8.31 -12.49 26.89
CA LEU A 334 -7.95 -13.43 27.97
C LEU A 334 -9.03 -13.48 29.05
N GLY A 335 -9.65 -12.33 29.37
CA GLY A 335 -10.78 -12.26 30.29
C GLY A 335 -11.98 -13.12 29.84
N GLU A 336 -12.35 -13.08 28.56
CA GLU A 336 -13.42 -13.93 28.02
C GLU A 336 -13.05 -15.40 28.04
N ILE A 337 -11.79 -15.76 27.73
CA ILE A 337 -11.32 -17.14 27.82
C ILE A 337 -11.36 -17.64 29.27
N LEU A 338 -10.96 -16.81 30.22
CA LEU A 338 -11.02 -17.17 31.64
C LEU A 338 -12.47 -17.37 32.12
N ILE A 339 -13.43 -16.61 31.56
CA ILE A 339 -14.87 -16.79 31.82
C ILE A 339 -15.39 -18.06 31.15
N ASP A 340 -15.06 -18.29 29.88
CA ASP A 340 -15.46 -19.48 29.12
C ASP A 340 -14.97 -20.78 29.77
N LEU A 341 -13.75 -20.75 30.33
CA LEU A 341 -13.17 -21.87 31.08
C LEU A 341 -13.71 -22.00 32.50
N GLY A 342 -14.55 -21.06 32.95
CA GLY A 342 -15.16 -21.05 34.28
C GLY A 342 -14.18 -20.72 35.42
N TYR A 343 -13.02 -20.14 35.12
CA TYR A 343 -12.02 -19.79 36.13
C TYR A 343 -12.36 -18.49 36.87
N VAL A 344 -13.06 -17.56 36.21
CA VAL A 344 -13.48 -16.28 36.80
C VAL A 344 -14.88 -15.91 36.33
N THR A 345 -15.55 -15.04 37.08
CA THR A 345 -16.82 -14.44 36.64
C THR A 345 -16.58 -13.10 35.94
N GLN A 346 -17.58 -12.60 35.20
CA GLN A 346 -17.53 -11.27 34.59
C GLN A 346 -17.23 -10.19 35.64
N THR A 347 -17.81 -10.31 36.84
CA THR A 347 -17.58 -9.34 37.92
C THR A 347 -16.14 -9.37 38.41
N ASP A 348 -15.51 -10.54 38.47
CA ASP A 348 -14.09 -10.66 38.86
C ASP A 348 -13.16 -10.00 37.84
N VAL A 349 -13.47 -10.12 36.55
CA VAL A 349 -12.72 -9.47 35.46
C VAL A 349 -12.87 -7.95 35.54
N ASP A 350 -14.10 -7.46 35.75
CA ASP A 350 -14.38 -6.03 35.85
C ASP A 350 -13.69 -5.39 37.08
N GLU A 351 -13.69 -6.08 38.22
CA GLU A 351 -12.95 -5.66 39.42
C GLU A 351 -11.44 -5.58 39.17
N ALA A 352 -10.88 -6.58 38.48
CA ALA A 352 -9.46 -6.61 38.15
C ALA A 352 -9.08 -5.51 37.15
N LEU A 353 -9.91 -5.25 36.14
CA LEU A 353 -9.74 -4.13 35.20
C LEU A 353 -9.80 -2.77 35.89
N ASN A 354 -10.72 -2.60 36.85
CA ASN A 354 -10.82 -1.36 37.63
C ASN A 354 -9.58 -1.16 38.52
N LYS A 355 -9.07 -2.21 39.17
CA LYS A 355 -7.81 -2.15 39.93
C LYS A 355 -6.61 -1.85 39.04
N GLN A 356 -6.55 -2.44 37.84
CA GLN A 356 -5.52 -2.16 36.84
C GLN A 356 -5.46 -0.68 36.45
N ARG A 357 -6.64 -0.05 36.24
CA ARG A 357 -6.76 1.38 35.91
C ARG A 357 -6.24 2.30 37.02
N SER A 358 -6.30 1.88 38.29
CA SER A 358 -5.86 2.68 39.43
C SER A 358 -4.41 2.44 39.85
N GLY A 359 -3.86 1.25 39.60
CA GLY A 359 -2.53 0.84 40.10
C GLY A 359 -1.42 0.74 39.05
N GLY A 360 -1.76 0.61 37.76
CA GLY A 360 -0.79 0.26 36.71
C GLY A 360 -0.30 -1.19 36.85
N GLY A 361 -0.45 -2.00 35.81
CA GLY A 361 -0.09 -3.42 35.85
C GLY A 361 -0.80 -4.22 34.77
N ARG A 362 -0.58 -5.54 34.72
CA ARG A 362 -1.30 -6.44 33.80
C ARG A 362 -2.55 -7.01 34.48
N LEU A 363 -3.58 -7.29 33.68
CA LEU A 363 -4.84 -7.86 34.16
C LEU A 363 -4.57 -9.23 34.81
N GLU A 364 -3.73 -10.03 34.15
CA GLU A 364 -3.30 -11.35 34.60
C GLU A 364 -2.64 -11.32 35.99
N ASP A 365 -1.73 -10.38 36.23
CA ASP A 365 -1.04 -10.25 37.52
C ASP A 365 -2.02 -9.89 38.63
N THR A 366 -3.00 -9.03 38.32
CA THR A 366 -4.04 -8.61 39.27
C THR A 366 -4.98 -9.75 39.63
N LEU A 367 -5.35 -10.59 38.65
CA LEU A 367 -6.20 -11.77 38.87
C LEU A 367 -5.47 -12.86 39.67
N VAL A 368 -4.17 -13.06 39.43
CA VAL A 368 -3.34 -14.00 40.22
C VAL A 368 -3.13 -13.47 41.64
N GLN A 369 -2.75 -12.20 41.80
CA GLN A 369 -2.49 -11.59 43.12
C GLN A 369 -3.74 -11.52 44.00
N SER A 370 -4.93 -11.34 43.40
CA SER A 370 -6.20 -11.38 44.12
C SER A 370 -6.68 -12.80 44.45
N GLY A 371 -5.92 -13.83 44.05
CA GLY A 371 -6.24 -15.24 44.30
C GLY A 371 -7.41 -15.78 43.49
N LYS A 372 -7.86 -15.03 42.46
CA LYS A 372 -9.01 -15.40 41.63
C LYS A 372 -8.66 -16.48 40.61
N ILE A 373 -7.41 -16.52 40.15
CA ILE A 373 -6.88 -17.58 39.28
C ILE A 373 -5.53 -18.07 39.79
N SER A 374 -5.22 -19.35 39.58
CA SER A 374 -3.87 -19.87 39.84
C SER A 374 -2.93 -19.56 38.67
N PRO A 375 -1.59 -19.53 38.90
CA PRO A 375 -0.61 -19.39 37.82
C PRO A 375 -0.76 -20.45 36.72
N GLU A 376 -1.21 -21.66 37.07
CA GLU A 376 -1.46 -22.76 36.13
C GLU A 376 -2.69 -22.49 35.26
N MET A 377 -3.79 -22.01 35.87
CA MET A 377 -4.99 -21.61 35.13
C MET A 377 -4.67 -20.49 34.15
N LEU A 378 -3.87 -19.52 34.58
CA LEU A 378 -3.40 -18.44 33.72
C LEU A 378 -2.58 -18.97 32.54
N ALA A 379 -1.59 -19.83 32.81
CA ALA A 379 -0.72 -20.39 31.77
C ALA A 379 -1.50 -21.24 30.75
N LYS A 380 -2.46 -22.07 31.20
CA LYS A 380 -3.34 -22.85 30.31
C LYS A 380 -4.24 -21.96 29.45
N SER A 381 -4.78 -20.90 30.05
CA SER A 381 -5.65 -19.96 29.33
C SER A 381 -4.86 -19.17 28.29
N LEU A 382 -3.62 -18.80 28.60
CA LEU A 382 -2.71 -18.12 27.66
C LEU A 382 -2.29 -19.05 26.51
N ALA A 383 -2.00 -20.33 26.81
CA ALA A 383 -1.71 -21.34 25.81
C ALA A 383 -2.88 -21.49 24.82
N MET A 384 -4.10 -21.64 25.35
CA MET A 384 -5.31 -21.75 24.54
C MET A 384 -5.59 -20.49 23.72
N GLN A 385 -5.40 -19.32 24.33
CA GLN A 385 -5.59 -18.03 23.65
C GLN A 385 -4.68 -17.90 22.43
N LEU A 386 -3.43 -18.31 22.56
CA LEU A 386 -2.39 -18.11 21.56
C LEU A 386 -2.20 -19.32 20.63
N GLY A 387 -2.98 -20.39 20.82
CA GLY A 387 -2.86 -21.62 20.05
C GLY A 387 -1.58 -22.41 20.32
N TYR A 388 -0.99 -22.27 21.51
CA TYR A 388 0.22 -22.97 21.92
C TYR A 388 -0.08 -24.15 22.84
N GLU A 389 0.88 -25.06 22.93
CA GLU A 389 0.84 -26.17 23.89
C GLU A 389 1.15 -25.66 25.30
N TYR A 390 0.42 -26.18 26.30
CA TYR A 390 0.77 -25.99 27.70
C TYR A 390 1.69 -27.12 28.17
N VAL A 391 2.84 -26.78 28.73
CA VAL A 391 3.85 -27.73 29.19
C VAL A 391 3.95 -27.67 30.72
N ASP A 392 3.88 -28.84 31.34
CA ASP A 392 4.17 -29.07 32.75
C ASP A 392 5.28 -30.13 32.91
N GLU A 393 5.70 -30.39 34.14
CA GLU A 393 6.79 -31.37 34.39
C GLU A 393 6.46 -32.81 34.00
N THR A 394 5.18 -33.17 33.98
CA THR A 394 4.76 -34.54 33.64
C THR A 394 4.70 -34.75 32.13
N THR A 395 4.49 -33.68 31.39
CA THR A 395 4.36 -33.66 29.92
C THR A 395 5.66 -33.26 29.22
N ALA A 396 6.55 -32.54 29.90
CA ALA A 396 7.85 -32.11 29.38
C ALA A 396 8.81 -33.30 29.17
N LYS A 397 8.84 -33.85 27.96
CA LYS A 397 9.93 -34.72 27.49
C LYS A 397 11.07 -33.85 26.98
N VAL A 398 11.96 -33.46 27.89
CA VAL A 398 13.10 -32.60 27.55
C VAL A 398 14.19 -33.42 26.85
N ASP A 399 14.54 -33.02 25.64
CA ASP A 399 15.66 -33.51 24.86
C ASP A 399 16.96 -32.84 25.34
N PRO A 400 17.95 -33.59 25.85
CA PRO A 400 19.24 -33.04 26.26
C PRO A 400 19.94 -32.24 25.15
N PHE A 401 19.79 -32.65 23.89
CA PHE A 401 20.40 -31.92 22.78
C PHE A 401 19.77 -30.53 22.61
N ALA A 402 18.45 -30.41 22.75
CA ALA A 402 17.75 -29.13 22.70
C ALA A 402 18.21 -28.14 23.80
N VAL A 403 18.52 -28.65 24.99
CA VAL A 403 19.06 -27.87 26.12
C VAL A 403 20.41 -27.25 25.76
N THR A 404 21.27 -27.98 25.03
CA THR A 404 22.61 -27.48 24.66
C THR A 404 22.58 -26.29 23.69
N LEU A 405 21.49 -26.11 22.95
CA LEU A 405 21.38 -25.09 21.90
C LEU A 405 21.27 -23.67 22.45
N VAL A 406 20.74 -23.51 23.68
CA VAL A 406 20.52 -22.19 24.29
C VAL A 406 21.36 -22.05 25.55
N PRO A 407 22.24 -21.04 25.64
CA PRO A 407 23.06 -20.82 26.84
C PRO A 407 22.22 -20.54 28.09
N GLU A 408 22.64 -21.07 29.24
CA GLU A 408 21.96 -20.89 30.53
C GLU A 408 21.64 -19.41 30.87
N PRO A 409 22.54 -18.42 30.65
CA PRO A 409 22.21 -17.03 30.94
C PRO A 409 21.01 -16.52 30.13
N THR A 410 20.87 -16.97 28.89
CA THR A 410 19.76 -16.63 27.99
C THR A 410 18.46 -17.27 28.48
N VAL A 411 18.51 -18.57 28.80
CA VAL A 411 17.37 -19.33 29.33
C VAL A 411 16.84 -18.70 30.62
N ARG A 412 17.73 -18.32 31.55
CA ARG A 412 17.36 -17.68 32.82
C ARG A 412 16.82 -16.26 32.61
N ARG A 413 17.48 -15.47 31.75
CA ARG A 413 17.07 -14.10 31.45
C ARG A 413 15.66 -14.03 30.87
N TYR A 414 15.36 -14.93 29.94
CA TYR A 414 14.07 -14.94 29.24
C TYR A 414 13.03 -15.87 29.84
N GLN A 415 13.39 -16.62 30.89
CA GLN A 415 12.53 -17.65 31.47
C GLN A 415 11.98 -18.57 30.37
N ALA A 416 12.89 -19.06 29.54
CA ALA A 416 12.58 -19.77 28.30
C ALA A 416 13.41 -21.05 28.23
N MET A 417 12.76 -22.20 28.41
CA MET A 417 13.38 -23.52 28.49
C MET A 417 13.23 -24.25 27.15
N PRO A 418 14.33 -24.59 26.44
CA PRO A 418 14.28 -25.51 25.30
C PRO A 418 13.77 -26.87 25.75
N ILE A 419 12.75 -27.40 25.07
CA ILE A 419 12.13 -28.68 25.41
C ILE A 419 12.57 -29.76 24.43
N LYS A 420 12.41 -29.54 23.12
CA LYS A 420 12.76 -30.53 22.11
C LYS A 420 13.09 -29.88 20.78
N ILE A 421 13.87 -30.57 19.95
CA ILE A 421 14.14 -30.15 18.58
C ILE A 421 13.63 -31.21 17.59
N ASP A 422 12.87 -30.75 16.60
CA ASP A 422 12.35 -31.57 15.50
C ASP A 422 12.83 -30.94 14.18
N GLY A 423 13.90 -31.49 13.59
CA GLY A 423 14.49 -30.97 12.36
C GLY A 423 15.06 -29.55 12.52
N ASN A 424 14.39 -28.55 11.93
CA ASN A 424 14.77 -27.14 12.05
C ASN A 424 13.95 -26.36 13.09
N THR A 425 13.05 -27.03 13.81
CA THR A 425 12.13 -26.39 14.75
C THR A 425 12.49 -26.73 16.19
N LEU A 426 12.78 -25.71 16.99
CA LEU A 426 13.07 -25.82 18.42
C LEU A 426 11.82 -25.43 19.21
N GLN A 427 11.26 -26.38 19.96
CA GLN A 427 10.16 -26.09 20.90
C GLN A 427 10.75 -25.46 22.17
N VAL A 428 10.23 -24.29 22.55
CA VAL A 428 10.70 -23.54 23.72
C VAL A 428 9.52 -23.24 24.64
N ALA A 429 9.55 -23.77 25.86
CA ALA A 429 8.58 -23.45 26.90
C ALA A 429 8.91 -22.09 27.52
N MET A 430 7.92 -21.20 27.61
CA MET A 430 8.09 -19.82 28.06
C MET A 430 6.98 -19.41 29.02
N LYS A 431 7.29 -18.48 29.93
CA LYS A 431 6.28 -17.87 30.81
C LYS A 431 5.33 -16.96 30.02
N ASP A 432 5.88 -16.16 29.10
CA ASP A 432 5.12 -15.26 28.23
C ASP A 432 5.59 -15.41 26.77
N PRO A 433 4.88 -16.19 25.94
CA PRO A 433 5.23 -16.37 24.53
C PRO A 433 4.99 -15.12 23.68
N ARG A 434 4.44 -14.03 24.26
CA ARG A 434 4.32 -12.72 23.59
C ARG A 434 5.61 -11.92 23.65
N HIS A 435 6.64 -12.39 24.35
CA HIS A 435 7.92 -11.72 24.46
C HIS A 435 8.75 -11.89 23.17
N VAL A 436 8.39 -11.15 22.12
CA VAL A 436 8.97 -11.27 20.77
C VAL A 436 10.49 -11.18 20.77
N PHE A 437 11.08 -10.28 21.58
CA PHE A 437 12.54 -10.16 21.70
C PHE A 437 13.22 -11.44 22.21
N ALA A 438 12.55 -12.22 23.06
CA ALA A 438 13.12 -13.47 23.55
C ALA A 438 13.08 -14.55 22.47
N LEU A 439 11.99 -14.62 21.70
CA LEU A 439 11.86 -15.52 20.56
C LEU A 439 12.91 -15.20 19.48
N ASP A 440 13.08 -13.91 19.16
CA ASP A 440 14.07 -13.45 18.17
C ASP A 440 15.51 -13.73 18.60
N ASP A 441 15.85 -13.44 19.85
CA ASP A 441 17.19 -13.70 20.38
C ASP A 441 17.51 -15.20 20.39
N ILE A 442 16.56 -16.04 20.84
CA ILE A 442 16.75 -17.49 20.85
C ILE A 442 16.86 -18.03 19.42
N ARG A 443 16.05 -17.52 18.49
CA ARG A 443 16.15 -17.85 17.06
C ARG A 443 17.51 -17.48 16.48
N LEU A 444 18.03 -16.30 16.81
CA LEU A 444 19.32 -15.83 16.33
C LEU A 444 20.48 -16.66 16.88
N ILE A 445 20.43 -17.02 18.16
CA ILE A 445 21.45 -17.84 18.83
C ILE A 445 21.48 -19.26 18.24
N THR A 446 20.31 -19.85 18.02
CA THR A 446 20.19 -21.26 17.64
C THR A 446 20.18 -21.48 16.13
N GLY A 447 19.84 -20.46 15.34
CA GLY A 447 19.58 -20.57 13.90
C GLY A 447 18.35 -21.43 13.57
N LYS A 448 17.46 -21.70 14.54
CA LYS A 448 16.29 -22.57 14.40
C LYS A 448 14.99 -21.78 14.38
N GLU A 449 13.97 -22.32 13.73
CA GLU A 449 12.60 -21.83 13.87
C GLU A 449 12.10 -22.15 15.28
N ILE A 450 11.51 -21.17 15.96
CA ILE A 450 11.08 -21.34 17.35
C ILE A 450 9.59 -21.63 17.40
N GLN A 451 9.23 -22.75 18.02
CA GLN A 451 7.84 -23.08 18.33
C GLN A 451 7.57 -22.83 19.81
N PRO A 452 6.79 -21.78 20.18
CA PRO A 452 6.52 -21.48 21.58
C PRO A 452 5.61 -22.53 22.21
N ALA A 453 5.88 -22.82 23.48
CA ALA A 453 4.97 -23.50 24.40
C ALA A 453 4.85 -22.66 25.67
N VAL A 454 3.75 -22.79 26.42
CA VAL A 454 3.49 -22.01 27.63
C VAL A 454 3.68 -22.88 28.86
N ALA A 455 4.47 -22.42 29.83
CA ALA A 455 4.66 -23.09 31.11
C ALA A 455 4.58 -22.09 32.26
N THR A 456 4.33 -22.59 33.47
CA THR A 456 4.38 -21.74 34.67
C THR A 456 5.83 -21.38 35.00
N GLU A 457 6.04 -20.22 35.60
CA GLU A 457 7.38 -19.79 36.07
C GLU A 457 8.02 -20.82 36.99
N GLU A 458 7.23 -21.43 37.87
CA GLU A 458 7.68 -22.48 38.77
C GLU A 458 8.19 -23.72 38.02
N THR A 459 7.44 -24.19 37.01
CA THR A 459 7.84 -25.32 36.15
C THR A 459 9.14 -24.98 35.41
N LEU A 460 9.23 -23.79 34.83
CA LEU A 460 10.41 -23.33 34.11
C LEU A 460 11.63 -23.30 35.02
N MET A 461 11.53 -22.68 36.20
CA MET A 461 12.64 -22.63 37.14
C MET A 461 13.08 -24.02 37.60
N ARG A 462 12.15 -24.96 37.80
CA ARG A 462 12.49 -26.35 38.14
C ARG A 462 13.22 -27.06 37.00
N LEU A 463 12.74 -26.95 35.76
CA LEU A 463 13.41 -27.51 34.58
C LEU A 463 14.79 -26.89 34.37
N ILE A 464 14.91 -25.56 34.41
CA ILE A 464 16.18 -24.85 34.24
C ILE A 464 17.18 -25.30 35.30
N ASN A 465 16.77 -25.35 36.56
CA ASN A 465 17.63 -25.80 37.65
C ASN A 465 17.99 -27.29 37.56
N ARG A 466 17.19 -28.11 36.89
CA ARG A 466 17.49 -29.54 36.72
C ARG A 466 18.50 -29.76 35.59
N PHE A 467 18.36 -29.05 34.48
CA PHE A 467 19.13 -29.32 33.26
C PHE A 467 20.36 -28.41 33.08
N TYR A 468 20.42 -27.26 33.76
CA TYR A 468 21.56 -26.34 33.68
C TYR A 468 22.40 -26.25 34.96
N ARG A 469 22.05 -26.94 36.06
CA ARG A 469 22.86 -26.90 37.31
C ARG A 469 24.11 -27.76 37.26
N ASP A 470 24.13 -28.83 36.47
CA ASP A 470 25.25 -29.78 36.46
C ASP A 470 26.16 -29.48 35.27
N GLY A 471 27.01 -28.45 35.43
CA GLY A 471 28.13 -28.16 34.53
C GLY A 471 29.20 -29.27 34.46
N ALA A 472 28.91 -30.47 34.98
CA ALA A 472 29.75 -31.67 34.91
C ALA A 472 29.25 -32.68 33.86
N ASP A 473 27.95 -32.74 33.57
CA ASP A 473 27.37 -33.70 32.61
C ASP A 473 27.47 -33.22 31.15
N MET A 474 27.66 -31.92 30.94
CA MET A 474 27.78 -31.33 29.60
C MET A 474 29.10 -31.72 28.90
N ASP A 475 30.18 -31.93 29.65
CA ASP A 475 31.45 -32.46 29.12
C ASP A 475 31.31 -33.94 28.72
N GLU A 476 30.48 -34.70 29.43
CA GLU A 476 30.21 -36.12 29.13
C GLU A 476 29.28 -36.28 27.92
N LEU A 477 28.26 -35.42 27.79
CA LEU A 477 27.39 -35.33 26.62
C LEU A 477 28.11 -34.80 25.37
N ALA A 478 28.99 -33.80 25.52
CA ALA A 478 29.82 -33.31 24.41
C ALA A 478 30.79 -34.39 23.91
N ARG A 479 31.34 -35.22 24.82
CA ARG A 479 32.15 -36.39 24.46
C ARG A 479 31.33 -37.48 23.74
N ALA A 480 30.11 -37.76 24.19
CA ALA A 480 29.24 -38.75 23.53
C ALA A 480 28.89 -38.34 22.08
N VAL A 481 28.67 -37.04 21.84
CA VAL A 481 28.43 -36.50 20.48
C VAL A 481 29.69 -36.54 19.61
N LEU A 482 30.88 -36.32 20.19
CA LEU A 482 32.16 -36.47 19.48
C LEU A 482 32.45 -37.94 19.12
N GLU A 483 32.05 -38.90 19.95
CA GLU A 483 32.21 -40.33 19.68
C GLU A 483 31.27 -40.84 18.56
N GLU A 484 30.04 -40.33 18.46
CA GLU A 484 29.12 -40.72 17.37
C GLU A 484 29.52 -40.15 15.99
N VAL A 485 30.23 -39.02 15.96
CA VAL A 485 30.67 -38.38 14.70
C VAL A 485 32.10 -38.79 14.31
N GLY A 486 32.89 -39.34 15.24
CA GLY A 486 34.32 -39.65 15.10
C GLY A 486 34.70 -40.97 14.43
N SER A 487 33.89 -41.54 13.53
CA SER A 487 34.28 -42.73 12.77
C SER A 487 35.09 -42.36 11.51
N GLY A 488 36.37 -42.01 11.70
CA GLY A 488 37.36 -41.87 10.63
C GLY A 488 38.72 -41.46 11.19
N PRO A 489 39.77 -42.32 11.11
CA PRO A 489 41.05 -42.00 11.74
C PRO A 489 41.88 -41.10 10.82
N GLN A 490 42.29 -39.93 11.32
CA GLN A 490 43.59 -39.39 10.96
C GLN A 490 44.15 -38.48 12.05
N GLN A 491 45.38 -38.83 12.44
CA GLN A 491 46.21 -38.22 13.46
C GLN A 491 46.60 -36.79 13.08
N VAL A 492 46.53 -35.87 14.04
CA VAL A 492 47.54 -34.81 14.20
C VAL A 492 47.74 -34.61 15.71
N GLU A 493 48.92 -35.03 16.20
CA GLU A 493 49.48 -34.58 17.48
C GLU A 493 50.05 -33.17 17.33
N GLU A 494 50.13 -32.48 18.48
CA GLU A 494 50.74 -31.17 18.76
C GLU A 494 49.87 -29.94 18.38
N ASP A 495 49.57 -28.98 19.26
CA ASP A 495 50.26 -28.55 20.47
C ASP A 495 49.25 -27.84 21.41
N THR A 496 49.15 -28.29 22.67
CA THR A 496 48.27 -27.71 23.68
C THR A 496 48.99 -26.64 24.49
N SER A 497 48.87 -25.37 24.12
CA SER A 497 48.95 -24.26 25.08
C SER A 497 48.42 -22.94 24.47
N GLY A 498 47.33 -22.42 25.04
CA GLY A 498 46.75 -21.12 24.70
C GLY A 498 45.34 -21.22 24.13
N ILE A 499 44.36 -21.31 25.01
CA ILE A 499 42.93 -21.34 24.70
C ILE A 499 42.48 -20.01 24.09
N ASP A 500 41.69 -20.08 23.03
CA ASP A 500 40.53 -19.19 22.87
C ASP A 500 39.33 -20.11 22.63
N ASP A 501 38.39 -20.20 23.58
CA ASP A 501 37.18 -21.02 23.47
C ASP A 501 36.34 -20.64 22.22
N ASN A 502 36.61 -19.45 21.68
CA ASN A 502 36.06 -18.93 20.45
C ASN A 502 36.66 -19.56 19.17
N ALA A 503 37.80 -20.25 19.27
CA ALA A 503 38.45 -20.95 18.16
C ALA A 503 37.81 -22.33 17.90
N ILE A 504 37.37 -23.03 18.95
CA ILE A 504 36.69 -24.33 18.84
C ILE A 504 35.32 -24.14 18.18
N VAL A 505 34.57 -23.12 18.59
CA VAL A 505 33.28 -22.76 17.98
C VAL A 505 33.43 -22.40 16.49
N LYS A 506 34.53 -21.73 16.11
CA LYS A 506 34.82 -21.43 14.70
C LYS A 506 35.21 -22.67 13.89
N VAL A 507 35.95 -23.60 14.49
CA VAL A 507 36.32 -24.86 13.81
C VAL A 507 35.09 -25.74 13.62
N VAL A 508 34.22 -25.85 14.63
CA VAL A 508 32.94 -26.58 14.52
C VAL A 508 32.03 -25.96 13.45
N ASN A 509 31.91 -24.62 13.42
CA ASN A 509 31.13 -23.94 12.37
C ASN A 509 31.73 -24.08 10.97
N ASN A 510 33.06 -24.18 10.84
CA ASN A 510 33.70 -24.40 9.54
C ASN A 510 33.55 -25.85 9.04
N ILE A 511 33.59 -26.85 9.93
CA ILE A 511 33.39 -28.27 9.57
C ILE A 511 31.94 -28.52 9.14
N ILE A 512 30.95 -27.90 9.81
CA ILE A 512 29.53 -28.00 9.41
C ILE A 512 29.28 -27.34 8.04
N ARG A 513 30.04 -26.28 7.70
CA ARG A 513 29.87 -25.52 6.46
C ARG A 513 30.49 -26.19 5.24
N GLU A 514 31.44 -27.10 5.41
CA GLU A 514 32.03 -27.90 4.31
C GLU A 514 31.29 -29.24 4.08
N ALA A 515 30.34 -29.61 4.94
CA ALA A 515 29.56 -30.86 4.85
C ALA A 515 28.10 -30.67 4.35
N LEU A 516 27.68 -29.44 4.05
CA LEU A 516 26.41 -29.08 3.37
C LEU A 516 26.73 -28.50 1.99
#